data_AF-A0A392QLJ5-F1
#
_entry.id   AF-A0A392QLJ5-F1
#
_cell.length_a   1.000
_cell.length_b   1.000
_cell.length_c   1.000
_cell.angle_alpha   90.00
_cell.angle_beta   90.00
_cell.angle_gamma   90.00
#
_symmetry.space_group_name_H-M   'P 1'
#
loop_
_entity.id
_entity.type
_entity.pdbx_description
1 polymer ?
#
loop_
_entity_poly.entity_id
_entity_poly.type
_entity_poly.pdbx_seq_one_letter_code
_entity_poly.pdbx_strand_id
1 'polypeptide(L)'
;DAIATLHNLTTCREIIPLIVSSGVIFSLLELIHGSVKSSLLAEKAIGLLENIVSSSESALCEAASTGGAIRILVETIEDGSSLGKEHAVGLLQLSVDGTWRAKSVAGELLLLLRDCSSYSSRRKQINHELIEQMMEEIDAEGDKLADTTLRLVEEMIAKLNT
;
A
#
# COMPACT_ATOMS: atom_id res chain seq x y z
N ASP A 1 6.46 15.38 38.02
CA ASP A 1 7.33 15.14 36.86
C ASP A 1 6.46 15.08 35.61
N ALA A 2 6.51 16.11 34.76
CA ALA A 2 5.56 16.26 33.65
C ALA A 2 5.75 15.19 32.56
N ILE A 3 7.00 14.79 32.27
CA ILE A 3 7.31 13.77 31.26
C ILE A 3 6.78 12.40 31.70
N ALA A 4 6.97 12.04 32.98
CA ALA A 4 6.42 10.79 33.52
C ALA A 4 4.88 10.77 33.47
N THR A 5 4.24 11.92 33.70
CA THR A 5 2.78 12.04 33.62
C THR A 5 2.30 11.86 32.19
N LEU A 6 2.95 12.50 31.22
CA LEU A 6 2.66 12.34 29.79
C LEU A 6 2.89 10.90 29.33
N HIS A 7 3.98 10.26 29.75
CA HIS A 7 4.24 8.86 29.43
C HIS A 7 3.07 7.96 29.88
N ASN A 8 2.57 8.16 31.10
CA ASN A 8 1.43 7.39 31.61
C ASN A 8 0.14 7.68 30.83
N LEU A 9 -0.06 8.90 30.36
CA LEU A 9 -1.22 9.25 29.51
C LEU A 9 -1.09 8.63 28.11
N THR A 10 0.12 8.54 27.56
CA THR A 10 0.36 7.92 26.24
C THR A 10 0.13 6.41 26.23
N THR A 11 0.11 5.75 27.39
CA THR A 11 -0.35 4.36 27.50
C THR A 11 -1.84 4.20 27.16
N CYS A 12 -2.64 5.26 27.28
CA CYS A 12 -4.04 5.29 26.86
C CYS A 12 -4.14 5.74 25.39
N ARG A 13 -4.29 4.78 24.46
CA ARG A 13 -4.35 5.04 23.02
C ARG A 13 -5.42 6.04 22.59
N GLU A 14 -6.52 6.13 23.34
CA GLU A 14 -7.63 7.07 23.09
C GLU A 14 -7.23 8.54 23.29
N ILE A 15 -6.20 8.80 24.10
CA ILE A 15 -5.73 10.16 24.43
C ILE A 15 -4.66 10.62 23.41
N ILE A 16 -4.00 9.69 22.72
CA ILE A 16 -2.91 10.00 21.79
C ILE A 16 -3.31 11.01 20.70
N PRO A 17 -4.48 10.90 20.02
CA PRO A 17 -4.88 11.91 19.04
C PRO A 17 -5.01 13.32 19.62
N LEU A 18 -5.46 13.45 20.87
CA LEU A 18 -5.57 14.74 21.58
C LEU A 18 -4.19 15.29 21.94
N ILE A 19 -3.26 14.43 22.37
CA ILE A 19 -1.87 14.80 22.66
C ILE A 19 -1.18 15.30 21.39
N VAL A 20 -1.35 14.61 20.27
CA VAL A 20 -0.78 15.03 18.97
C VAL A 20 -1.35 16.38 18.56
N SER A 21 -2.68 16.54 18.62
CA SER A 21 -3.35 17.80 18.28
C SER A 21 -2.95 18.98 19.18
N SER A 22 -2.38 18.72 20.36
CA SER A 22 -1.91 19.76 21.29
C SER A 22 -0.51 20.31 20.96
N GLY A 23 0.17 19.76 19.94
CA GLY A 23 1.51 20.21 19.52
C GLY A 23 2.64 19.68 20.41
N VAL A 24 2.37 18.63 21.21
CA VAL A 24 3.37 18.02 22.11
C VAL A 24 4.58 17.49 21.34
N ILE A 25 4.42 17.05 20.09
CA ILE A 25 5.53 16.59 19.24
C ILE A 25 6.56 17.70 19.06
N PHE A 26 6.12 18.89 18.67
CA PHE A 26 6.98 20.06 18.50
C PHE A 26 7.67 20.44 19.82
N SER A 27 6.92 20.49 20.92
CA SER A 27 7.47 20.82 22.24
C SER A 27 8.52 19.81 22.72
N LEU A 28 8.33 18.52 22.45
CA LEU A 28 9.32 17.48 22.78
C LEU A 28 10.57 17.64 21.93
N LEU A 29 10.44 17.91 20.62
CA LEU A 29 11.59 18.14 19.74
C LEU A 29 12.39 19.37 20.15
N GLU A 30 11.74 20.48 20.49
CA GLU A 30 12.44 21.68 21.01
C GLU A 30 13.13 21.41 22.34
N LEU A 31 12.49 20.65 23.24
CA LEU A 31 13.09 20.27 24.52
C LEU A 31 14.34 19.41 24.30
N ILE A 32 14.28 18.41 23.40
CA ILE A 32 15.44 17.57 23.08
C ILE A 32 16.55 18.42 22.45
N HIS A 33 16.21 19.33 21.53
CA HIS A 33 17.16 20.24 20.88
C HIS A 33 17.88 21.16 21.87
N GLY A 34 17.15 21.76 22.81
CA GLY A 34 17.72 22.68 23.82
C GLY A 34 18.40 21.97 25.00
N SER A 35 18.29 20.65 25.09
CA SER A 35 18.85 19.86 26.19
C SER A 35 20.24 19.32 25.89
N VAL A 36 21.00 19.03 26.96
CA VAL A 36 22.20 18.19 26.84
C VAL A 36 21.76 16.78 26.45
N LYS A 37 22.25 16.28 25.31
CA LYS A 37 21.77 15.02 24.71
C LYS A 37 21.96 13.78 25.60
N SER A 38 23.00 13.78 26.43
CA SER A 38 23.26 12.72 27.41
C SER A 38 22.46 12.83 28.71
N SER A 39 21.60 13.85 28.86
CA SER A 39 20.81 14.05 30.08
C SER A 39 19.63 13.08 30.18
N LEU A 40 19.27 12.71 31.41
CA LEU A 40 18.09 11.88 31.69
C LEU A 40 16.78 12.50 31.18
N LEU A 41 16.70 13.83 31.16
CA LEU A 41 15.54 14.55 30.63
C LEU A 41 15.42 14.34 29.10
N ALA A 42 16.53 14.50 28.38
CA ALA A 42 16.59 14.27 26.93
C ALA A 42 16.22 12.82 26.59
N GLU A 43 16.78 11.86 27.33
CA GLU A 43 16.48 10.43 27.19
C GLU A 43 14.99 10.12 27.40
N LYS A 44 14.39 10.63 28.49
CA LYS A 44 12.96 10.44 28.76
C LYS A 44 12.08 11.12 27.72
N ALA A 45 12.48 12.30 27.22
CA ALA A 45 11.73 13.03 26.20
C ALA A 45 11.77 12.32 24.85
N ILE A 46 12.93 11.80 24.43
CA ILE A 46 13.04 11.07 23.17
C ILE A 46 12.35 9.71 23.22
N GLY A 47 12.40 9.01 24.36
CA GLY A 47 11.64 7.77 24.55
C GLY A 47 10.13 8.01 24.56
N LEU A 48 9.67 9.13 25.14
CA LEU A 48 8.26 9.53 25.04
C LEU A 48 7.86 9.86 23.61
N LEU A 49 8.71 10.59 22.87
CA LEU A 49 8.48 10.91 21.47
C LEU A 49 8.37 9.63 20.62
N GLU A 50 9.29 8.67 20.80
CA GLU A 50 9.22 7.37 20.13
C GLU A 50 7.92 6.63 20.42
N ASN A 51 7.46 6.60 21.67
CA ASN A 51 6.22 5.93 22.04
C ASN A 51 4.99 6.57 21.37
N ILE A 52 4.90 7.90 21.37
CA ILE A 52 3.80 8.64 20.73
C ILE A 52 3.80 8.38 19.21
N VAL A 53 4.97 8.50 18.58
CA VAL A 53 5.16 8.32 17.14
C VAL A 53 4.88 6.88 16.71
N SER A 54 5.29 5.89 17.50
CA SER A 54 5.01 4.46 17.26
C SER A 54 3.53 4.12 17.35
N SER A 55 2.78 4.90 18.12
CA SER A 55 1.36 4.67 18.38
C SER A 55 0.42 5.48 17.47
N SER A 56 0.93 6.48 16.74
CA SER A 56 0.14 7.35 15.88
C SER A 56 0.86 7.75 14.59
N GLU A 57 0.24 7.43 13.46
CA GLU A 57 0.70 7.83 12.13
C GLU A 57 0.70 9.36 11.94
N SER A 58 -0.29 10.06 12.51
CA SER A 58 -0.32 11.52 12.43
C SER A 58 0.84 12.13 13.21
N ALA A 59 1.20 11.54 14.35
CA ALA A 59 2.37 11.95 15.14
C ALA A 59 3.68 11.74 14.37
N LEU A 60 3.82 10.59 13.70
CA LEU A 60 4.98 10.30 12.86
C LEU A 60 5.12 11.33 11.73
N CYS A 61 4.02 11.61 11.02
CA CYS A 61 4.02 12.60 9.95
C CYS A 61 4.39 13.99 10.47
N GLU A 62 3.86 14.40 11.62
CA GLU A 62 4.17 15.69 12.25
C GLU A 62 5.65 15.77 12.67
N ALA A 63 6.17 14.73 13.34
CA ALA A 63 7.57 14.66 13.74
C ALA A 63 8.52 14.70 12.53
N ALA A 64 8.22 13.93 11.48
CA ALA A 64 9.02 13.89 10.25
C ALA A 64 8.94 15.19 9.44
N SER A 65 7.80 15.87 9.46
CA SER A 65 7.61 17.16 8.79
C SER A 65 8.19 18.33 9.59
N THR A 66 8.53 18.14 10.87
CA THR A 66 9.12 19.18 11.71
C THR A 66 10.54 19.49 11.24
N GLY A 67 10.76 20.73 10.82
CA GLY A 67 12.06 21.21 10.38
C GLY A 67 13.13 20.99 11.46
N GLY A 68 14.24 20.35 11.09
CA GLY A 68 15.35 20.07 12.00
C GLY A 68 15.18 18.81 12.87
N ALA A 69 14.05 18.09 12.79
CA ALA A 69 13.85 16.84 13.55
C ALA A 69 14.96 15.82 13.27
N ILE A 70 15.28 15.58 11.99
CA ILE A 70 16.37 14.66 11.60
C ILE A 70 17.71 15.09 12.21
N ARG A 71 18.03 16.40 12.19
CA ARG A 71 19.26 16.92 12.79
C ARG A 71 19.31 16.62 14.29
N ILE A 72 18.20 16.88 15.00
CA ILE A 72 18.09 16.62 16.44
C ILE A 72 18.33 15.13 16.75
N LEU A 73 17.76 14.24 15.94
CA LEU A 73 17.94 12.79 16.07
C LEU A 73 19.40 12.38 15.82
N VAL A 74 20.03 12.88 14.75
CA VAL A 74 21.44 12.60 14.43
C VAL A 74 22.38 13.07 15.55
N GLU A 75 22.20 14.29 16.04
CA GLU A 75 22.98 14.80 17.17
C GLU A 75 22.75 13.98 18.45
N THR A 76 21.55 13.42 18.65
CA THR A 76 21.26 12.53 19.78
C THR A 76 21.93 11.16 19.60
N ILE A 77 22.11 10.69 18.36
CA ILE A 77 22.86 9.46 18.07
C ILE A 77 24.35 9.66 18.34
N GLU A 78 24.88 10.83 18.02
CA GLU A 78 26.29 11.18 18.23
C GLU A 78 26.60 11.34 19.73
N ASP A 79 25.88 12.23 20.41
CA ASP A 79 26.22 12.70 21.78
C ASP A 79 25.26 12.25 22.89
N GLY A 80 24.24 11.45 22.55
CA GLY A 80 23.23 10.99 23.51
C GLY A 80 23.68 9.89 24.47
N SER A 81 22.82 9.59 25.45
CA SER A 81 22.98 8.41 26.31
C SER A 81 22.79 7.12 25.50
N SER A 82 23.21 5.96 26.04
CA SER A 82 23.03 4.67 25.35
C SER A 82 21.57 4.43 24.93
N LEU A 83 20.62 4.69 25.83
CA LEU A 83 19.20 4.50 25.56
C LEU A 83 18.65 5.61 24.64
N GLY A 84 19.11 6.85 24.79
CA GLY A 84 18.74 7.95 23.89
C GLY A 84 19.13 7.68 22.44
N LYS A 85 20.28 7.02 22.21
CA LYS A 85 20.71 6.58 20.88
C LYS A 85 19.78 5.51 20.32
N GLU A 86 19.38 4.52 21.12
CA GLU A 86 18.44 3.48 20.70
C GLU A 86 17.09 4.08 20.27
N HIS A 87 16.53 4.97 21.09
CA HIS A 87 15.29 5.69 20.78
C HIS A 87 15.41 6.54 19.50
N ALA A 88 16.53 7.24 19.32
CA ALA A 88 16.76 8.06 18.12
C ALA A 88 16.84 7.21 16.84
N VAL A 89 17.52 6.06 16.90
CA VAL A 89 17.59 5.09 15.80
C VAL A 89 16.21 4.50 15.51
N GLY A 90 15.44 4.15 16.53
CA GLY A 90 14.06 3.67 16.37
C GLY A 90 13.16 4.68 15.67
N LEU A 91 13.23 5.96 16.06
CA LEU A 91 12.52 7.06 15.40
C LEU A 91 12.92 7.25 13.93
N LEU A 92 14.22 7.18 13.61
CA LEU A 92 14.69 7.24 12.22
C LEU A 92 14.19 6.04 11.41
N GLN A 93 14.23 4.84 11.99
CA GLN A 93 13.72 3.63 11.33
C GLN A 93 12.23 3.76 11.01
N LEU A 94 11.41 4.22 11.96
CA LEU A 94 9.98 4.45 11.76
C LEU A 94 9.72 5.49 10.65
N SER A 95 10.56 6.52 10.56
CA SER A 95 10.47 7.54 9.52
C SER A 95 10.81 7.00 8.13
N VAL A 96 11.80 6.11 8.03
CA VAL A 96 12.24 5.50 6.76
C VAL A 96 11.32 4.37 6.32
N ASP A 97 10.82 3.54 7.24
CA ASP A 97 9.95 2.43 6.90
C ASP A 97 8.57 2.88 6.40
N GLY A 98 8.20 4.15 6.61
CA GLY A 98 6.85 4.64 6.35
C GLY A 98 5.81 3.84 7.14
N THR A 99 4.52 4.13 6.96
CA THR A 99 3.52 3.35 7.67
C THR A 99 3.33 1.99 7.01
N TRP A 100 3.29 0.92 7.84
CA TRP A 100 2.87 -0.41 7.36
C TRP A 100 1.49 -0.34 6.68
N ARG A 101 0.66 0.65 7.03
CA ARG A 101 -0.59 1.00 6.34
C ARG A 101 -0.37 1.50 4.93
N ALA A 102 0.51 2.47 4.68
CA ALA A 102 0.85 2.90 3.32
C ALA A 102 1.43 1.73 2.49
N LYS A 103 2.28 0.90 3.10
CA LYS A 103 2.78 -0.35 2.47
C LYS A 103 1.65 -1.36 2.22
N SER A 104 0.72 -1.54 3.15
CA SER A 104 -0.44 -2.45 3.03
C SER A 104 -1.41 -1.98 1.96
N VAL A 105 -1.76 -0.69 1.93
CA VAL A 105 -2.63 -0.08 0.92
C VAL A 105 -1.98 -0.11 -0.45
N ALA A 106 -0.68 0.20 -0.54
CA ALA A 106 0.07 0.02 -1.79
C ALA A 106 0.08 -1.46 -2.22
N GLY A 107 0.19 -2.39 -1.27
CA GLY A 107 0.09 -3.83 -1.51
C GLY A 107 -1.28 -4.26 -2.04
N GLU A 108 -2.37 -3.82 -1.40
CA GLU A 108 -3.74 -4.05 -1.86
C GLU A 108 -3.99 -3.44 -3.25
N LEU A 109 -3.54 -2.20 -3.49
CA LEU A 109 -3.61 -1.56 -4.81
C LEU A 109 -2.83 -2.35 -5.86
N LEU A 110 -1.63 -2.82 -5.54
CA LEU A 110 -0.82 -3.63 -6.45
C LEU A 110 -1.48 -4.99 -6.74
N LEU A 111 -2.13 -5.62 -5.75
CA LEU A 111 -2.92 -6.84 -5.94
C LEU A 111 -4.10 -6.59 -6.87
N LEU A 112 -4.88 -5.54 -6.63
CA LEU A 112 -6.01 -5.15 -7.48
C LEU A 112 -5.56 -4.85 -8.93
N LEU A 113 -4.45 -4.13 -9.10
CA LEU A 113 -3.89 -3.84 -10.41
C LEU A 113 -3.38 -5.10 -11.12
N ARG A 114 -2.83 -6.06 -10.37
CA ARG A 114 -2.40 -7.36 -10.90
C ARG A 114 -3.58 -8.22 -11.35
N ASP A 115 -4.67 -8.22 -10.59
CA ASP A 115 -5.87 -9.02 -10.88
C ASP A 115 -6.70 -8.49 -12.05
N CYS A 116 -6.59 -7.20 -12.40
CA CYS A 116 -7.18 -6.62 -13.62
C CYS A 116 -6.65 -7.24 -14.94
N SER A 117 -5.48 -7.85 -14.93
CA SER A 117 -4.96 -8.65 -16.06
C SER A 117 -5.85 -9.88 -16.34
N SER A 118 -6.42 -10.48 -15.30
CA SER A 118 -7.28 -11.67 -15.41
C SER A 118 -8.64 -11.35 -16.03
N TYR A 119 -9.25 -10.21 -15.66
CA TYR A 119 -10.57 -9.81 -16.15
C TYR A 119 -10.59 -9.51 -17.66
N SER A 120 -9.50 -8.91 -18.18
CA SER A 120 -9.36 -8.59 -19.60
C SER A 120 -8.92 -9.80 -20.44
N SER A 121 -8.19 -10.75 -19.86
CA SER A 121 -7.77 -11.99 -20.54
C SER A 121 -8.91 -12.99 -20.72
N ARG A 122 -9.74 -13.20 -19.68
CA ARG A 122 -10.91 -14.10 -19.76
C ARG A 122 -11.95 -13.63 -20.78
N ARG A 123 -12.15 -12.32 -20.92
CA ARG A 123 -13.07 -11.75 -21.91
C ARG A 123 -12.56 -11.90 -23.35
N LYS A 124 -11.23 -11.83 -23.57
CA LYS A 124 -10.62 -12.11 -24.88
C LYS A 124 -10.79 -13.57 -25.29
N GLN A 125 -10.66 -14.50 -24.34
CA GLN A 125 -10.73 -15.94 -24.61
C GLN A 125 -12.16 -16.39 -24.96
N ILE A 126 -13.16 -15.91 -24.21
CA ILE A 126 -14.58 -16.18 -24.51
C ILE A 126 -14.98 -15.65 -25.90
N ASN A 127 -14.48 -14.47 -26.27
CA ASN A 127 -14.75 -13.91 -27.59
C ASN A 127 -14.11 -14.74 -28.72
N HIS A 128 -12.94 -15.34 -28.49
CA HIS A 128 -12.28 -16.18 -29.49
C HIS A 128 -13.03 -17.50 -29.70
N GLU A 129 -13.45 -18.16 -28.62
CA GLU A 129 -14.16 -19.44 -28.66
C GLU A 129 -15.53 -19.31 -29.37
N LEU A 130 -16.25 -18.21 -29.14
CA LEU A 130 -17.50 -17.92 -29.86
C LEU A 130 -17.28 -17.66 -31.36
N ILE A 131 -16.17 -17.02 -31.74
CA ILE A 131 -15.84 -16.78 -33.15
C ILE A 131 -15.51 -18.10 -33.86
N GLU A 132 -14.76 -19.00 -33.22
CA GLU A 132 -14.46 -20.33 -33.77
C GLU A 132 -15.74 -21.15 -34.00
N GLN A 133 -16.65 -21.17 -33.02
CA GLN A 133 -17.95 -21.85 -33.17
C GLN A 133 -18.77 -21.28 -34.34
N MET A 134 -18.77 -19.97 -34.53
CA MET A 134 -19.45 -19.34 -35.67
C MET A 134 -18.81 -19.70 -37.02
N MET A 135 -17.47 -19.81 -37.08
CA MET A 135 -16.78 -20.20 -38.32
C MET A 135 -17.10 -21.65 -38.70
N GLU A 136 -17.08 -22.58 -37.74
CA GLU A 136 -17.45 -23.98 -37.99
C GLU A 136 -18.90 -24.14 -38.48
N GLU A 137 -19.85 -23.38 -37.92
CA GLU A 137 -21.26 -23.42 -38.34
C GLU A 137 -21.43 -22.92 -39.79
N ILE A 138 -20.73 -21.84 -40.17
CA ILE A 138 -20.79 -21.29 -41.54
C ILE A 138 -20.23 -22.29 -42.55
N ASP A 139 -19.09 -22.91 -42.25
CA ASP A 139 -18.45 -23.87 -43.13
C ASP A 139 -19.34 -25.13 -43.30
N ALA A 140 -19.93 -25.63 -42.21
CA ALA A 140 -20.82 -26.80 -42.25
C ALA A 140 -22.11 -26.54 -43.07
N GLU A 141 -22.65 -25.33 -43.01
CA GLU A 141 -23.87 -24.96 -43.74
C GLU A 141 -23.60 -24.74 -45.24
N GLY A 142 -22.40 -24.24 -45.59
CA GLY A 142 -21.94 -24.10 -46.97
C GLY A 142 -21.82 -25.44 -47.70
N ASP A 143 -21.25 -26.46 -47.05
CA ASP A 143 -21.06 -27.79 -47.63
C ASP A 143 -22.39 -28.53 -47.86
N LYS A 144 -23.36 -28.41 -46.94
CA LYS A 144 -24.70 -29.00 -47.14
C LYS A 144 -25.42 -28.43 -48.35
N LEU A 145 -25.28 -27.12 -48.57
CA LEU A 145 -25.97 -26.44 -49.67
C LEU A 145 -25.36 -26.82 -51.02
N ALA A 146 -24.05 -26.99 -51.07
CA ALA A 146 -23.34 -27.52 -52.23
C ALA A 146 -23.76 -28.96 -52.56
N ASP A 147 -23.79 -29.85 -51.56
CA ASP A 147 -24.20 -31.26 -51.73
C ASP A 147 -25.65 -31.39 -52.24
N THR A 148 -26.56 -30.59 -51.66
CA THR A 148 -27.97 -30.55 -52.10
C THR A 148 -28.09 -30.08 -53.56
N THR A 149 -27.30 -29.07 -53.94
CA THR A 149 -27.31 -28.53 -55.31
C THR A 149 -26.78 -29.56 -56.31
N LEU A 150 -25.70 -30.27 -55.95
CA LEU A 150 -25.11 -31.32 -56.79
C LEU A 150 -26.12 -32.45 -57.02
N ARG A 151 -26.81 -32.90 -55.95
CA ARG A 151 -27.86 -33.93 -56.04
C ARG A 151 -29.01 -33.54 -56.96
N LEU A 152 -29.45 -32.27 -56.90
CA LEU A 152 -30.51 -31.77 -57.78
C LEU A 152 -30.07 -31.73 -59.26
N VAL A 153 -28.82 -31.35 -59.53
CA VAL A 153 -28.27 -31.35 -60.90
C VAL A 153 -28.16 -32.78 -61.45
N GLU A 154 -27.70 -33.73 -60.65
CA GLU A 154 -27.64 -35.15 -61.05
C GLU A 154 -29.03 -35.70 -61.40
N GLU A 155 -30.05 -35.37 -60.59
CA GLU A 155 -31.44 -35.79 -60.86
C GLU A 155 -31.99 -35.18 -62.15
N MET A 156 -31.66 -33.92 -62.45
CA MET A 156 -32.06 -33.26 -63.70
C MET A 156 -31.39 -33.91 -64.92
N ILE A 157 -30.11 -34.26 -64.83
CA ILE A 157 -29.39 -34.97 -65.91
C ILE A 157 -30.02 -36.34 -66.15
N ALA A 158 -30.38 -37.07 -65.08
CA ALA A 158 -31.02 -38.37 -65.21
C ALA A 158 -32.40 -38.30 -65.91
N LYS A 159 -33.19 -37.25 -65.64
CA LYS A 159 -34.50 -37.04 -66.30
C LYS A 159 -34.42 -36.61 -67.76
N LEU A 160 -33.30 -36.06 -68.22
CA LEU A 160 -33.09 -35.66 -69.62
C LEU A 160 -32.59 -36.81 -70.52
N ASN A 161 -32.04 -37.86 -69.92
CA ASN A 161 -31.51 -39.05 -70.63
C ASN A 161 -32.54 -40.20 -70.76
N THR A 162 -33.82 -39.94 -70.48
CA THR A 162 -34.97 -40.83 -70.69
C THR A 162 -35.94 -40.23 -71.69
#